data_AF-A0A4V5PBV1-F1
#
_entry.id   AF-A0A4V5PBV1-F1
#
_cell.length_a   1.000
_cell.length_b   1.000
_cell.length_c   1.000
_cell.angle_alpha   90.00
_cell.angle_beta   90.00
_cell.angle_gamma   90.00
#
_symmetry.space_group_name_H-M   'P 1'
#
loop_
_entity.id
_entity.type
_entity.pdbx_description
1 polymer ?
#
loop_
_entity_poly.entity_id
_entity_poly.type
_entity_poly.pdbx_seq_one_letter_code
_entity_poly.pdbx_strand_id
1 'polypeptide(L)' 'MPSQNATPPIDFPVNMGNEHDFHRNRIKLSTYNIVGIPRVLLIDKDFKIVEMSAPLPSQAGAIKAINDLL' A
#
# COMPACT_ATOMS: atom_id res chain seq x y z
N MET A 1 22.45 23.86 -50.12
CA MET A 1 21.75 24.16 -48.85
C MET A 1 22.44 23.38 -47.75
N PRO A 2 22.95 24.01 -46.68
CA PRO A 2 23.69 23.31 -45.64
C PRO A 2 22.74 22.43 -44.83
N SER A 3 23.13 21.17 -44.65
CA SER A 3 22.48 20.20 -43.76
C SER A 3 22.62 20.67 -42.31
N GLN A 4 21.49 20.96 -41.65
CA GLN A 4 21.48 21.26 -40.23
C GLN A 4 21.82 19.98 -39.46
N ASN A 5 23.01 19.94 -38.85
CA ASN A 5 23.33 18.99 -37.79
C ASN A 5 22.39 19.25 -36.61
N ALA A 6 21.30 18.50 -36.53
CA ALA A 6 20.51 18.43 -35.32
C ALA A 6 21.30 17.57 -34.32
N THR A 7 21.95 18.20 -33.35
CA THR A 7 22.42 17.51 -32.14
C THR A 7 21.20 16.80 -31.54
N PRO A 8 21.25 15.49 -31.27
CA PRO A 8 20.13 14.82 -30.61
C PRO A 8 19.88 15.50 -29.26
N PRO A 9 18.61 15.60 -28.81
CA PRO A 9 18.32 16.11 -27.48
C PRO A 9 19.12 15.29 -26.47
N ILE A 10 19.87 15.98 -25.61
CA ILE A 10 20.57 15.34 -24.51
C ILE A 10 19.48 14.80 -23.59
N ASP A 11 19.21 13.50 -23.69
CA ASP A 11 18.50 12.78 -22.65
C ASP A 11 19.41 12.82 -21.42
N PHE A 12 19.17 13.79 -20.54
CA PHE A 12 19.66 13.72 -19.19
C PHE A 12 19.02 12.47 -18.59
N PRO A 13 19.79 11.44 -18.18
CA PRO A 13 19.21 10.34 -17.44
C PRO A 13 18.61 10.96 -16.18
N VAL A 14 17.28 11.01 -16.11
CA VAL A 14 16.59 11.30 -14.87
C VAL A 14 16.94 10.12 -13.97
N ASN A 15 17.96 10.31 -13.13
CA ASN A 15 18.24 9.43 -12.02
C ASN A 15 17.04 9.58 -11.07
N MET A 16 15.96 8.84 -11.31
CA MET A 16 14.88 8.64 -10.35
C MET A 16 15.41 7.75 -9.22
N GLY A 17 16.32 8.33 -8.44
CA GLY A 17 16.52 7.90 -7.08
C GLY A 17 15.18 8.03 -6.37
N ASN A 18 14.79 6.94 -5.71
CA ASN A 18 13.61 6.77 -4.87
C ASN A 18 12.37 6.17 -5.55
N GLU A 19 12.55 5.16 -6.40
CA GLU A 19 11.60 4.05 -6.40
C GLU A 19 11.79 3.29 -5.08
N HIS A 20 11.13 3.75 -4.01
CA HIS A 20 10.92 2.89 -2.84
C HIS A 20 10.16 1.67 -3.34
N ASP A 21 10.87 0.56 -3.48
CA ASP A 21 10.36 -0.76 -3.83
C ASP A 21 9.02 -1.06 -3.14
N PHE A 22 7.92 -0.75 -3.83
CA PHE A 22 6.59 -1.20 -3.43
C PHE A 22 6.38 -2.67 -3.84
N HIS A 23 7.46 -3.37 -4.22
CA HIS A 23 7.58 -4.82 -4.37
C HIS A 23 7.68 -5.53 -3.02
N ARG A 24 6.94 -5.09 -1.99
CA ARG A 24 6.72 -5.94 -0.80
C ARG A 24 6.02 -7.19 -1.26
N ASN A 25 6.70 -8.34 -1.12
CA ASN A 25 6.24 -9.68 -1.46
C ASN A 25 4.74 -9.86 -1.10
N ARG A 26 3.87 -9.74 -2.12
CA ARG A 26 2.41 -9.78 -1.99
C ARG A 26 1.89 -11.17 -1.64
N ILE A 27 2.72 -12.21 -1.74
CA ILE A 27 2.36 -13.58 -1.35
C ILE A 27 1.96 -13.61 0.13
N LYS A 28 2.55 -12.76 0.98
CA LYS A 28 2.19 -12.67 2.41
C LYS A 28 0.88 -11.90 2.65
N LEU A 29 0.36 -11.18 1.66
CA LEU A 29 -0.92 -10.44 1.76
C LEU A 29 -2.12 -11.28 1.27
N SER A 30 -1.90 -12.40 0.56
CA SER A 30 -2.98 -13.30 0.15
C SER A 30 -3.68 -13.94 1.35
N THR A 31 -2.93 -14.24 2.42
CA THR A 31 -3.49 -14.72 3.70
C THR A 31 -4.51 -13.76 4.30
N TYR A 32 -4.40 -12.47 3.99
CA TYR A 32 -5.32 -11.43 4.45
C TYR A 32 -6.37 -11.02 3.39
N ASN A 33 -6.39 -11.72 2.25
CA ASN A 33 -7.26 -11.46 1.10
C ASN A 33 -7.39 -9.97 0.73
N ILE A 34 -6.26 -9.25 0.68
CA ILE A 34 -6.26 -7.82 0.43
C ILE A 34 -6.44 -7.57 -1.08
N VAL A 35 -7.68 -7.30 -1.49
CA VAL A 35 -8.05 -6.97 -2.88
C VAL A 35 -7.98 -5.45 -3.16
N GLY A 36 -8.04 -4.62 -2.11
CA GLY A 36 -7.96 -3.16 -2.21
C GLY A 36 -7.58 -2.49 -0.88
N ILE A 37 -7.14 -1.24 -0.95
CA ILE A 37 -6.80 -0.40 0.21
C ILE A 37 -7.70 0.85 0.26
N PRO A 38 -7.99 1.40 1.46
CA PRO A 38 -7.58 0.93 2.78
C PRO A 38 -8.29 -0.37 3.21
N ARG A 39 -7.56 -1.23 3.95
CA ARG A 39 -8.09 -2.46 4.57
C ARG A 39 -7.75 -2.45 6.06
N VAL A 40 -8.72 -2.81 6.90
CA VAL A 40 -8.56 -2.80 8.36
C VAL A 40 -8.89 -4.18 8.88
N LEU A 41 -8.00 -4.68 9.73
CA LEU A 41 -8.09 -5.99 10.37
C LEU A 41 -8.26 -5.76 11.87
N LEU A 42 -9.00 -6.66 12.51
CA LEU A 42 -9.15 -6.71 13.95
C LEU A 42 -8.53 -8.01 14.47
N ILE A 43 -7.59 -7.88 15.39
CA ILE A 43 -6.82 -8.99 15.97
C ILE A 43 -6.98 -8.91 17.49
N ASP A 44 -7.24 -10.05 18.14
CA ASP A 44 -7.39 -10.14 19.59
C ASP A 44 -6.05 -10.29 20.34
N LYS A 45 -6.13 -10.36 21.68
CA LYS A 45 -4.97 -10.50 22.58
C LYS A 45 -4.23 -11.83 22.41
N ASP A 46 -4.87 -12.83 21.82
CA ASP A 46 -4.29 -14.16 21.54
C ASP A 46 -3.68 -14.24 20.12
N PHE A 47 -3.52 -13.09 19.45
CA PHE A 47 -3.04 -12.99 18.07
C PHE A 47 -3.93 -13.70 17.03
N LYS A 48 -5.23 -13.85 17.31
CA LYS A 48 -6.20 -14.40 16.34
C LYS A 48 -6.92 -13.27 15.61
N ILE A 49 -7.16 -13.49 14.31
CA ILE A 49 -7.96 -12.58 13.50
C ILE A 49 -9.42 -12.75 13.88
N VAL A 50 -10.06 -11.68 14.34
CA VAL A 50 -11.48 -11.65 14.72
C VAL A 50 -12.34 -11.16 13.57
N GLU A 51 -11.88 -10.12 12.86
CA GLU A 51 -12.58 -9.55 11.71
C GLU A 51 -11.57 -9.11 10.64
N MET A 52 -11.79 -9.55 9.40
CA MET A 52 -10.92 -9.23 8.27
C MET A 52 -11.33 -7.93 7.55
N SER A 53 -12.54 -7.44 7.80
CA SER A 53 -13.14 -6.26 7.20
C SER A 53 -13.62 -5.28 8.27
N ALA A 54 -12.73 -4.95 9.21
CA ALA A 54 -13.08 -4.13 10.37
C ALA A 54 -13.44 -2.69 9.96
N PRO A 55 -14.19 -1.95 10.81
CA PRO A 55 -14.49 -0.54 10.58
C PRO A 55 -13.22 0.29 10.40
N LEU A 56 -13.30 1.37 9.62
CA LEU A 56 -12.19 2.31 9.48
C LEU A 56 -11.88 2.99 10.82
N PRO A 57 -10.61 3.35 11.11
CA PRO A 57 -10.26 4.04 12.36
C PRO A 57 -10.98 5.38 12.54
N SER A 58 -11.40 6.03 11.45
CA SER A 58 -12.17 7.27 11.46
C SER A 58 -13.67 7.07 11.73
N GLN A 59 -14.18 5.83 11.68
CA GLN A 59 -15.58 5.53 11.94
C GLN A 59 -15.81 5.27 13.42
N ALA A 60 -16.94 5.75 13.96
CA ALA A 60 -17.34 5.51 15.35
C ALA A 60 -17.42 4.01 15.70
N GLY A 61 -17.71 3.16 14.71
CA GLY A 61 -17.74 1.70 14.87
C GLY A 61 -16.41 1.07 15.26
N ALA A 62 -15.27 1.72 15.02
CA ALA A 62 -13.96 1.19 15.40
C ALA A 62 -13.79 1.13 16.94
N ILE A 63 -14.27 2.14 17.66
CA ILE A 63 -14.21 2.16 19.14
C ILE A 63 -15.05 1.02 19.71
N LYS A 64 -16.26 0.82 19.17
CA LYS A 64 -17.13 -0.29 19.58
C LYS A 64 -16.45 -1.65 19.36
N ALA A 65 -15.89 -1.87 18.17
CA ALA A 65 -15.20 -3.11 17.82
C ALA A 65 -14.00 -3.40 18.74
N ILE A 66 -13.27 -2.38 19.20
CA ILE A 66 -12.17 -2.52 20.16
C ILE A 66 -12.71 -2.88 21.55
N ASN A 67 -13.76 -2.19 22.02
CA ASN A 67 -14.33 -2.43 23.35
C ASN A 67 -14.91 -3.84 23.49
N ASP A 68 -15.49 -4.38 22.43
CA ASP A 68 -16.03 -5.75 22.42
C ASP A 68 -14.92 -6.83 22.54
N LEU A 69 -13.64 -6.46 22.39
CA LEU A 69 -12.48 -7.35 22.52
C LEU A 69 -11.71 -7.24 23.84
N LEU A 70 -11.97 -6.19 24.62
CA LEU A 70 -11.24 -5.92 25.87
C LEU A 70 -11.76 -6.77 27.02
#